data_AF-A0A937HC13-F1
#
_entry.id   AF-A0A937HC13-F1
#
_cell.length_a   1.000
_cell.length_b   1.000
_cell.length_c   1.000
_cell.angle_alpha   90.00
_cell.angle_beta   90.00
_cell.angle_gamma   90.00
#
_symmetry.space_group_name_H-M   'P 1'
#
loop_
_entity.id
_entity.type
_entity.pdbx_description
1 polymer ?
#
loop_
_entity_poly.entity_id
_entity_poly.type
_entity_poly.pdbx_seq_one_letter_code
_entity_poly.pdbx_strand_id
1 'polypeptide(L)'
;PVPRIALSATLGNLDDIPQALRQNADIPCTILKSDAVQSELKFKVQGYVNPFQDTDAKPAFYQMCDDLYQFCRGGSHLVFANSRKNTEAISAQLSDKCEQDVVPNEFFPHHGSLHKHLREALEDRLQQDNLPTTAICTMTLELGIDIGKVDSVIQVTPPHSVSSLRQRLGRSGRRGSPAVLRMLIDEDEIHADSHIVNKLRIGLLQSLAITRLLIIHKWYEPADMGRFHFSTLLHQILALIAQWGGIRADQVYRLLCKKGCFNHVTVEQFKKLLSHMGEENLIVQLSSGELVLGLKGEFLTNKYTFYAVFKTPEEFRVITGDKTLGTLPVDSPILEEQHIIFTGRRWKVESIDKDKKIIQVSPAKGGKPPEFSGEGMLVHDLVRQEMFRIYESEDYRIPSEHGQVDYLDATAKALFDEGLEFFKAASLKDRRIFENNGDVFIVPWMGDKIVNTITAMLMKSGYTASAFAGVIEVEKTTLPEVINCLKTICEENSMTNTDLAMGVPNIKVEKYDDALPECLLIEGYGQRCFDVKNAILWLKKWLP
;
A
#
# COMPACT_ATOMS: atom_id res chain seq x y z
N PRO A 1 34.81 1.19 -13.16
CA PRO A 1 33.34 1.22 -12.93
C PRO A 1 32.98 2.54 -12.25
N VAL A 2 31.85 3.17 -12.60
CA VAL A 2 31.47 4.48 -12.02
C VAL A 2 31.17 4.30 -10.52
N PRO A 3 31.70 5.14 -9.62
CA PRO A 3 31.29 5.17 -8.22
C PRO A 3 29.78 5.42 -8.09
N ARG A 4 29.10 4.69 -7.21
CA ARG A 4 27.65 4.88 -6.94
C ARG A 4 27.50 5.33 -5.50
N ILE A 5 26.73 6.39 -5.28
CA ILE A 5 26.39 6.91 -3.95
C ILE A 5 24.87 6.83 -3.84
N ALA A 6 24.39 6.15 -2.80
CA ALA A 6 22.97 6.09 -2.46
C ALA A 6 22.72 6.91 -1.19
N LEU A 7 21.63 7.67 -1.19
CA LEU A 7 21.17 8.44 -0.05
C LEU A 7 19.74 8.01 0.27
N SER A 8 19.47 7.68 1.53
CA SER A 8 18.11 7.39 1.98
C SER A 8 17.95 7.68 3.45
N ALA A 9 16.73 8.04 3.84
CA ALA A 9 16.35 8.27 5.23
C ALA A 9 15.73 7.03 5.90
N THR A 10 15.24 6.06 5.12
CA THR A 10 14.29 5.02 5.60
C THR A 10 14.54 3.66 4.95
N LEU A 11 15.75 3.10 5.09
CA LEU A 11 16.04 1.76 4.59
C LEU A 11 15.96 0.76 5.74
N GLY A 12 15.05 -0.21 5.62
CA GLY A 12 14.86 -1.28 6.60
C GLY A 12 16.08 -2.16 6.76
N ASN A 13 16.42 -2.90 5.70
CA ASN A 13 17.59 -3.77 5.68
C ASN A 13 18.78 -3.08 5.00
N LEU A 14 19.67 -2.50 5.80
CA LEU A 14 20.87 -1.84 5.29
C LEU A 14 21.86 -2.81 4.65
N ASP A 15 21.83 -4.09 5.04
CA ASP A 15 22.77 -5.10 4.56
C ASP A 15 22.47 -5.51 3.10
N ASP A 16 21.23 -5.30 2.63
CA ASP A 16 20.83 -5.58 1.25
C ASP A 16 21.21 -4.43 0.28
N ILE A 17 21.48 -3.24 0.82
CA ILE A 17 21.71 -2.02 0.02
C ILE A 17 22.97 -2.09 -0.84
N PRO A 18 24.11 -2.61 -0.37
CA PRO A 18 25.26 -2.86 -1.24
C PRO A 18 24.88 -3.68 -2.47
N GLN A 19 24.08 -4.73 -2.30
CA GLN A 19 23.66 -5.60 -3.40
C GLN A 19 22.67 -4.88 -4.33
N ALA A 20 21.72 -4.12 -3.79
CA ALA A 20 20.78 -3.31 -4.57
C ALA A 20 21.50 -2.20 -5.38
N LEU A 21 22.49 -1.54 -4.77
CA LEU A 21 23.27 -0.49 -5.41
C LEU A 21 24.24 -1.08 -6.44
N ARG A 22 24.81 -2.25 -6.17
CA ARG A 22 25.77 -2.95 -7.02
C ARG A 22 25.78 -4.45 -6.76
N GLN A 23 25.03 -5.16 -7.58
CA GLN A 23 24.83 -6.60 -7.39
C GLN A 23 26.09 -7.45 -7.60
N ASN A 24 27.03 -7.00 -8.42
CA ASN A 24 28.25 -7.75 -8.71
C ASN A 24 29.38 -7.58 -7.68
N ALA A 25 29.20 -6.70 -6.67
CA ALA A 25 30.17 -6.42 -5.62
C ALA A 25 31.59 -6.02 -6.11
N ASP A 26 31.75 -5.58 -7.37
CA ASP A 26 33.06 -5.23 -7.95
C ASP A 26 33.75 -4.04 -7.24
N ILE A 27 32.99 -3.22 -6.53
CA ILE A 27 33.50 -2.14 -5.67
C ILE A 27 32.84 -2.30 -4.30
N PRO A 28 33.62 -2.28 -3.21
CA PRO A 28 33.06 -2.34 -1.86
C PRO A 28 32.14 -1.14 -1.60
N CYS A 29 31.01 -1.41 -0.95
CA CYS A 29 30.08 -0.37 -0.53
C CYS A 29 30.29 -0.09 0.95
N THR A 30 30.69 1.12 1.30
CA THR A 30 30.77 1.56 2.70
C THR A 30 29.43 2.14 3.12
N ILE A 31 28.84 1.59 4.17
CA ILE A 31 27.60 2.12 4.74
C ILE A 31 27.98 3.16 5.79
N LEU A 32 27.67 4.42 5.51
CA LEU A 32 27.82 5.51 6.46
C LEU A 32 26.47 5.74 7.16
N LYS A 33 26.44 5.54 8.48
CA LYS A 33 25.27 5.82 9.31
C LYS A 33 25.51 7.14 10.05
N SER A 34 24.52 8.01 10.02
CA SER A 34 24.50 9.20 10.86
C SER A 34 23.53 8.94 12.00
N ASP A 35 24.05 8.91 13.22
CA ASP A 35 23.25 8.85 14.45
C ASP A 35 22.86 10.27 14.91
N ALA A 36 22.80 11.23 13.98
CA ALA A 36 22.53 12.64 14.29
C ALA A 36 21.31 12.77 15.21
N VAL A 37 21.53 13.52 16.30
CA VAL A 37 20.61 13.78 17.42
C VAL A 37 19.18 13.87 16.90
N GLN A 38 18.37 12.88 17.26
CA GLN A 38 16.94 12.91 16.99
C GLN A 38 16.39 14.16 17.68
N SER A 39 15.86 15.09 16.88
CA SER A 39 14.98 16.14 17.36
C SER A 39 13.94 15.52 18.28
N GLU A 40 13.68 16.15 19.43
CA GLU A 40 12.63 15.72 20.37
C GLU A 40 11.34 15.42 19.58
N LEU A 41 10.83 14.19 19.71
CA LEU A 41 9.61 13.76 19.02
C LEU A 41 8.41 14.05 19.92
N LYS A 42 7.51 14.91 19.45
CA LYS A 42 6.21 15.15 20.08
C LYS A 42 5.14 14.43 19.28
N PHE A 43 4.50 13.47 19.89
CA PHE A 43 3.57 12.56 19.22
C PHE A 43 2.24 12.48 19.95
N LYS A 44 1.13 12.50 19.19
CA LYS A 44 -0.22 12.31 19.71
C LYS A 44 -1.11 11.60 18.68
N VAL A 45 -1.90 10.64 19.13
CA VAL A 45 -2.98 10.00 18.37
C VAL A 45 -4.32 10.50 18.92
N GLN A 46 -5.18 10.97 18.04
CA GLN A 46 -6.53 11.42 18.36
C GLN A 46 -7.56 10.55 17.66
N GLY A 47 -8.53 10.08 18.43
CA GLY A 47 -9.61 9.23 17.95
C GLY A 47 -10.86 10.04 17.62
N TYR A 48 -11.56 9.67 16.56
CA TYR A 48 -12.84 10.25 16.19
C TYR A 48 -13.83 9.12 15.85
N VAL A 49 -15.11 9.32 16.18
CA VAL A 49 -16.14 8.30 15.98
C VAL A 49 -17.13 8.79 14.92
N ASN A 50 -17.32 8.01 13.87
CA ASN A 50 -18.38 8.23 12.89
C ASN A 50 -19.68 7.62 13.44
N PRO A 51 -20.70 8.44 13.78
CA PRO A 51 -21.94 7.91 14.32
C PRO A 51 -22.65 7.02 13.29
N PHE A 52 -23.25 5.92 13.74
CA PHE A 52 -23.93 4.98 12.84
C PHE A 52 -25.23 5.56 12.27
N GLN A 53 -25.93 6.37 13.06
CA GLN A 53 -27.15 7.06 12.67
C GLN A 53 -26.92 8.56 12.52
N ASP A 54 -27.74 9.20 11.69
CA ASP A 54 -27.79 10.66 11.59
C ASP A 54 -28.32 11.19 12.93
N THR A 55 -27.39 11.64 13.76
CA THR A 55 -27.65 12.18 15.09
C THR A 55 -27.32 13.67 15.06
N ASP A 56 -27.78 14.43 16.05
CA ASP A 56 -27.32 15.82 16.22
C ASP A 56 -25.80 15.91 16.51
N ALA A 57 -25.13 14.77 16.73
CA ALA A 57 -23.69 14.71 16.93
C ALA A 57 -22.96 15.01 15.62
N LYS A 58 -22.00 15.92 15.71
CA LYS A 58 -21.16 16.33 14.58
C LYS A 58 -20.38 15.11 14.03
N PRO A 59 -20.43 14.79 12.73
CA PRO A 59 -19.66 13.66 12.18
C PRO A 59 -18.15 13.80 12.37
N ALA A 60 -17.42 12.67 12.45
CA ALA A 60 -15.98 12.65 12.71
C ALA A 60 -15.19 13.55 11.76
N PHE A 61 -15.51 13.51 10.47
CA PHE A 61 -14.86 14.34 9.45
C PHE A 61 -14.85 15.83 9.81
N TYR A 62 -15.98 16.38 10.27
CA TYR A 62 -16.06 17.79 10.59
C TYR A 62 -15.40 18.11 11.94
N GLN A 63 -15.43 17.20 12.91
CA GLN A 63 -14.67 17.34 14.16
C GLN A 63 -13.16 17.38 13.88
N MET A 64 -12.69 16.47 13.01
CA MET A 64 -11.30 16.46 12.56
C MET A 64 -10.91 17.74 11.83
N CYS A 65 -11.78 18.27 10.95
CA CYS A 65 -11.51 19.53 10.27
C CYS A 65 -11.47 20.71 11.24
N ASP A 66 -12.31 20.74 12.28
CA ASP A 66 -12.23 21.77 13.33
C ASP A 66 -10.88 21.70 14.04
N ASP A 67 -10.46 20.51 14.46
CA ASP A 67 -9.19 20.28 15.13
C ASP A 67 -8.00 20.64 14.23
N LEU A 68 -8.01 20.21 12.96
CA LEU A 68 -7.01 20.58 11.96
C LEU A 68 -6.90 22.09 11.80
N TYR A 69 -8.03 22.78 11.71
CA TYR A 69 -8.07 24.23 11.65
C TYR A 69 -7.40 24.84 12.89
N GLN A 70 -7.78 24.42 14.09
CA GLN A 70 -7.17 24.94 15.32
C GLN A 70 -5.67 24.64 15.43
N PHE A 71 -5.21 23.46 14.98
CA PHE A 71 -3.81 23.06 15.08
C PHE A 71 -2.89 23.75 14.09
N CYS A 72 -3.42 24.09 12.91
CA CYS A 72 -2.60 24.48 11.76
C CYS A 72 -2.68 25.97 11.40
N ARG A 73 -3.67 26.70 11.94
CA ARG A 73 -3.79 28.14 11.71
C ARG A 73 -2.55 28.90 12.18
N GLY A 74 -2.01 29.76 11.32
CA GLY A 74 -0.88 30.64 11.63
C GLY A 74 0.50 29.97 11.59
N GLY A 75 0.60 28.70 11.20
CA GLY A 75 1.86 27.98 11.04
C GLY A 75 2.01 27.31 9.68
N SER A 76 3.10 26.57 9.50
CA SER A 76 3.37 25.81 8.28
C SER A 76 3.32 24.31 8.55
N HIS A 77 2.43 23.60 7.87
CA HIS A 77 2.07 22.22 8.21
C HIS A 77 1.91 21.35 6.97
N LEU A 78 2.08 20.04 7.17
CA LEU A 78 1.73 19.04 6.17
C LEU A 78 0.65 18.13 6.72
N VAL A 79 -0.49 18.07 6.05
CA VAL A 79 -1.60 17.16 6.39
C VAL A 79 -1.64 16.07 5.32
N PHE A 80 -1.20 14.87 5.67
CA PHE A 80 -1.23 13.73 4.77
C PHE A 80 -2.58 13.03 4.83
N ALA A 81 -3.28 13.00 3.70
CA ALA A 81 -4.50 12.24 3.48
C ALA A 81 -4.23 11.13 2.45
N ASN A 82 -4.67 9.91 2.75
CA ASN A 82 -4.40 8.73 1.92
C ASN A 82 -5.27 8.63 0.64
N SER A 83 -5.95 9.71 0.24
CA SER A 83 -6.67 9.76 -1.04
C SER A 83 -6.81 11.18 -1.56
N ARG A 84 -6.93 11.31 -2.88
CA ARG A 84 -7.21 12.60 -3.55
C ARG A 84 -8.55 13.18 -3.13
N LYS A 85 -9.58 12.32 -3.00
CA LYS A 85 -10.91 12.73 -2.55
C LYS A 85 -10.86 13.37 -1.16
N ASN A 86 -10.18 12.73 -0.20
CA ASN A 86 -10.06 13.27 1.16
C ASN A 86 -9.21 14.53 1.17
N THR A 87 -8.15 14.58 0.36
CA THR A 87 -7.31 15.78 0.21
C THR A 87 -8.14 17.00 -0.20
N GLU A 88 -8.96 16.86 -1.23
CA GLU A 88 -9.83 17.93 -1.73
C GLU A 88 -10.92 18.29 -0.71
N ALA A 89 -11.59 17.29 -0.13
CA ALA A 89 -12.66 17.51 0.85
C ALA A 89 -12.18 18.25 2.10
N ILE A 90 -11.03 17.86 2.66
CA ILE A 90 -10.43 18.53 3.82
C ILE A 90 -10.03 19.96 3.45
N SER A 91 -9.39 20.15 2.29
CA SER A 91 -8.94 21.48 1.84
C SER A 91 -10.12 22.44 1.65
N ALA A 92 -11.20 21.98 1.01
CA ALA A 92 -12.42 22.77 0.83
C ALA A 92 -13.04 23.14 2.18
N GLN A 93 -13.23 22.16 3.07
CA GLN A 93 -13.82 22.39 4.39
C GLN A 93 -13.01 23.39 5.24
N LEU A 94 -11.68 23.34 5.17
CA LEU A 94 -10.81 24.28 5.89
C LEU A 94 -10.79 25.67 5.24
N SER A 95 -10.87 25.75 3.91
CA SER A 95 -11.01 27.02 3.18
C SER A 95 -12.33 27.71 3.53
N ASP A 96 -13.44 26.97 3.54
CA ASP A 96 -14.75 27.49 3.93
C ASP A 96 -14.73 28.06 5.35
N LYS A 97 -13.99 27.44 6.27
CA LYS A 97 -13.81 27.96 7.63
C LYS A 97 -13.00 29.25 7.66
N CYS A 98 -11.94 29.37 6.84
CA CYS A 98 -11.21 30.63 6.69
C CYS A 98 -12.12 31.76 6.18
N GLU A 99 -12.98 31.46 5.22
CA GLU A 99 -13.95 32.44 4.68
C GLU A 99 -14.98 32.85 5.74
N GLN A 100 -15.51 31.89 6.51
CA GLN A 100 -16.46 32.14 7.61
C GLN A 100 -15.86 33.02 8.71
N ASP A 101 -14.60 32.76 9.08
CA ASP A 101 -13.88 33.53 10.10
C ASP A 101 -13.30 34.84 9.54
N VAL A 102 -13.45 35.11 8.24
CA VAL A 102 -12.95 36.30 7.54
C VAL A 102 -11.42 36.44 7.68
N VAL A 103 -10.70 35.33 7.50
CA VAL A 103 -9.23 35.28 7.55
C VAL A 103 -8.65 34.78 6.22
N PRO A 104 -7.38 35.10 5.90
CA PRO A 104 -6.73 34.57 4.70
C PRO A 104 -6.69 33.04 4.70
N ASN A 105 -6.97 32.43 3.54
CA ASN A 105 -6.83 31.00 3.37
C ASN A 105 -5.36 30.58 3.47
N GLU A 106 -5.10 29.58 4.32
CA GLU A 106 -3.79 28.98 4.55
C GLU A 106 -3.75 27.50 4.15
N PHE A 107 -4.86 26.94 3.67
CA PHE A 107 -5.07 25.51 3.43
C PHE A 107 -5.19 25.21 1.94
N PHE A 108 -4.29 24.39 1.40
CA PHE A 108 -4.21 24.13 -0.03
C PHE A 108 -4.02 22.64 -0.34
N PRO A 109 -4.72 22.09 -1.35
CA PRO A 109 -4.53 20.70 -1.77
C PRO A 109 -3.23 20.52 -2.55
N HIS A 110 -2.61 19.34 -2.43
CA HIS A 110 -1.42 18.95 -3.19
C HIS A 110 -1.44 17.45 -3.55
N HIS A 111 -1.74 17.13 -4.80
CA HIS A 111 -1.69 15.76 -5.33
C HIS A 111 -1.35 15.74 -6.82
N GLY A 112 -1.00 14.56 -7.33
CA GLY A 112 -0.46 14.40 -8.69
C GLY A 112 -1.42 14.78 -9.83
N SER A 113 -2.72 14.87 -9.55
CA SER A 113 -3.74 15.30 -10.52
C SER A 113 -3.80 16.82 -10.70
N LEU A 114 -3.19 17.59 -9.81
CA LEU A 114 -3.14 19.05 -9.96
C LEU A 114 -2.14 19.46 -11.03
N HIS A 115 -2.46 20.55 -11.74
CA HIS A 115 -1.56 21.14 -12.71
C HIS A 115 -0.21 21.49 -12.08
N LYS A 116 0.87 21.25 -12.83
CA LYS A 116 2.25 21.49 -12.38
C LYS A 116 2.45 22.88 -11.76
N HIS A 117 1.91 23.92 -12.38
CA HIS A 117 2.05 25.29 -11.88
C HIS A 117 1.41 25.52 -10.50
N LEU A 118 0.30 24.84 -10.18
CA LEU A 118 -0.34 24.95 -8.86
C LEU A 118 0.52 24.29 -7.78
N ARG A 119 1.11 23.14 -8.12
CA ARG A 119 2.02 22.43 -7.23
C ARG A 119 3.27 23.25 -6.96
N GLU A 120 3.94 23.74 -8.00
CA GLU A 120 5.13 24.59 -7.87
C GLU A 120 4.82 25.87 -7.08
N ALA A 121 3.68 26.52 -7.32
CA ALA A 121 3.29 27.71 -6.55
C ALA A 121 3.09 27.43 -5.04
N LEU A 122 2.53 26.27 -4.69
CA LEU A 122 2.39 25.87 -3.28
C LEU A 122 3.74 25.46 -2.67
N GLU A 123 4.58 24.74 -3.41
CA GLU A 123 5.95 24.39 -3.00
C GLU A 123 6.78 25.66 -2.73
N ASP A 124 6.73 26.65 -3.62
CA ASP A 124 7.36 27.96 -3.45
C ASP A 124 6.80 28.73 -2.25
N ARG A 125 5.48 28.66 -2.01
CA ARG A 125 4.84 29.28 -0.85
C ARG A 125 5.30 28.64 0.45
N LEU A 126 5.42 27.31 0.52
CA LEU A 126 5.92 26.59 1.71
C LEU A 126 7.37 26.97 2.06
N GLN A 127 8.19 27.35 1.08
CA GLN A 127 9.55 27.84 1.31
C GLN A 127 9.61 29.25 1.91
N GLN A 128 8.51 30.01 1.86
CA GLN A 128 8.44 31.37 2.39
C GLN A 128 8.06 31.35 3.87
N ASP A 129 9.06 31.49 4.74
CA ASP A 129 8.91 31.43 6.21
C ASP A 129 7.90 32.45 6.81
N ASN A 130 7.49 33.48 6.04
CA ASN A 130 6.56 34.52 6.49
C ASN A 130 5.10 34.28 6.11
N LEU A 131 4.79 33.19 5.38
CA LEU A 131 3.43 32.85 4.97
C LEU A 131 2.99 31.54 5.62
N PRO A 132 2.09 31.59 6.63
CA PRO A 132 1.42 30.40 7.13
C PRO A 132 0.80 29.61 5.97
N THR A 133 1.15 28.33 5.89
CA THR A 133 0.83 27.47 4.76
C THR A 133 0.72 26.02 5.19
N THR A 134 -0.49 25.48 5.08
CA THR A 134 -0.80 24.07 5.31
C THR A 134 -1.10 23.40 3.99
N ALA A 135 -0.26 22.44 3.60
CA ALA A 135 -0.51 21.62 2.42
C ALA A 135 -1.21 20.32 2.83
N ILE A 136 -2.43 20.12 2.32
CA ILE A 136 -3.16 18.87 2.45
C ILE A 136 -2.75 18.02 1.25
N CYS A 137 -2.11 16.88 1.48
CA CYS A 137 -1.40 16.17 0.43
C CYS A 137 -1.55 14.66 0.50
N THR A 138 -1.41 14.00 -0.65
CA THR A 138 -1.17 12.55 -0.72
C THR A 138 0.32 12.26 -0.53
N MET A 139 0.86 11.18 -1.11
CA MET A 139 2.30 10.87 -1.07
C MET A 139 3.19 11.87 -1.82
N THR A 140 2.62 12.88 -2.49
CA THR A 140 3.38 13.81 -3.36
C THR A 140 4.40 14.68 -2.61
N LEU A 141 4.17 14.99 -1.33
CA LEU A 141 5.09 15.76 -0.48
C LEU A 141 5.88 14.88 0.51
N GLU A 142 5.81 13.56 0.36
CA GLU A 142 6.52 12.60 1.23
C GLU A 142 8.04 12.61 0.96
N LEU A 143 8.42 12.76 -0.31
CA LEU A 143 9.78 12.57 -0.80
C LEU A 143 10.47 13.89 -1.18
N GLY A 144 11.72 14.01 -0.74
CA GLY A 144 12.83 14.69 -1.43
C GLY A 144 12.82 16.21 -1.63
N ILE A 145 11.68 16.87 -1.74
CA ILE A 145 11.66 18.29 -2.05
C ILE A 145 11.96 19.15 -0.81
N ASP A 146 12.67 20.26 -1.04
CA ASP A 146 12.88 21.26 0.00
C ASP A 146 11.67 22.19 0.05
N ILE A 147 10.89 22.07 1.11
CA ILE A 147 9.63 22.81 1.32
C ILE A 147 9.75 23.72 2.55
N GLY A 148 10.97 24.13 2.89
CA GLY A 148 11.21 25.04 4.01
C GLY A 148 11.05 24.38 5.39
N LYS A 149 10.65 25.20 6.36
CA LYS A 149 10.40 24.78 7.76
C LYS A 149 8.94 24.36 7.92
N VAL A 150 8.73 23.12 8.35
CA VAL A 150 7.41 22.59 8.72
C VAL A 150 7.33 22.45 10.24
N ASP A 151 6.33 23.08 10.85
CA ASP A 151 6.11 23.09 12.29
C ASP A 151 5.54 21.76 12.79
N SER A 152 4.61 21.15 12.04
CA SER A 152 4.10 19.82 12.35
C SER A 152 3.61 19.05 11.13
N VAL A 153 3.60 17.73 11.28
CA VAL A 153 3.05 16.78 10.32
C VAL A 153 1.80 16.17 10.94
N ILE A 154 0.72 16.15 10.18
CA ILE A 154 -0.55 15.54 10.58
C ILE A 154 -0.84 14.41 9.60
N GLN A 155 -1.07 13.22 10.13
CA GLN A 155 -1.48 12.04 9.39
C GLN A 155 -2.98 11.85 9.61
N VAL A 156 -3.76 11.99 8.55
CA VAL A 156 -5.20 11.70 8.55
C VAL A 156 -5.39 10.30 8.00
N THR A 157 -6.12 9.45 8.72
CA THR A 157 -6.27 8.00 8.49
C THR A 157 -4.99 7.18 8.73
N PRO A 158 -5.09 5.86 8.94
CA PRO A 158 -3.95 5.02 9.28
C PRO A 158 -2.84 5.08 8.22
N PRO A 159 -1.55 5.21 8.60
CA PRO A 159 -0.46 5.15 7.63
C PRO A 159 -0.39 3.77 6.95
N HIS A 160 0.04 3.75 5.69
CA HIS A 160 0.16 2.51 4.92
C HIS A 160 1.45 1.73 5.22
N SER A 161 2.52 2.41 5.63
CA SER A 161 3.82 1.78 5.94
C SER A 161 4.61 2.61 6.95
N VAL A 162 5.51 1.93 7.67
CA VAL A 162 6.45 2.53 8.61
C VAL A 162 7.45 3.44 7.89
N SER A 163 7.92 3.01 6.72
CA SER A 163 8.80 3.80 5.86
C SER A 163 8.17 5.13 5.47
N SER A 164 6.90 5.10 5.04
CA SER A 164 6.16 6.30 4.67
C SER A 164 6.00 7.26 5.84
N LEU A 165 5.58 6.75 7.00
CA LEU A 165 5.45 7.56 8.21
C LEU A 165 6.77 8.22 8.62
N ARG A 166 7.91 7.51 8.51
CA ARG A 166 9.24 8.05 8.81
C ARG A 166 9.64 9.17 7.84
N GLN A 167 9.33 9.02 6.54
CA GLN A 167 9.60 10.05 5.54
C GLN A 167 8.77 11.31 5.79
N ARG A 168 7.48 11.14 6.09
CA ARG A 168 6.56 12.21 6.51
C ARG A 168 7.08 12.91 7.76
N LEU A 169 7.42 12.15 8.80
CA LEU A 169 8.00 12.69 10.04
C LEU A 169 9.30 13.47 9.78
N GLY A 170 10.13 13.03 8.84
CA GLY A 170 11.35 13.74 8.44
C GLY A 170 11.13 15.11 7.76
N ARG A 171 9.87 15.50 7.51
CA ARG A 171 9.52 16.84 7.02
C ARG A 171 9.45 17.86 8.15
N SER A 172 9.10 17.45 9.37
CA SER A 172 9.15 18.30 10.57
C SER A 172 10.47 18.10 11.34
N GLY A 173 10.73 18.97 12.32
CA GLY A 173 11.91 18.86 13.18
C GLY A 173 13.26 19.22 12.54
N ARG A 174 13.22 19.97 11.42
CA ARG A 174 14.45 20.49 10.79
C ARG A 174 15.07 21.60 11.64
N ARG A 175 16.41 21.75 11.55
CA ARG A 175 17.18 22.84 12.17
C ARG A 175 17.03 22.94 13.71
N GLY A 176 16.90 21.79 14.40
CA GLY A 176 16.88 21.73 15.87
C GLY A 176 15.51 21.99 16.51
N SER A 177 14.46 22.18 15.72
CA SER A 177 13.08 22.19 16.25
C SER A 177 12.62 20.77 16.60
N PRO A 178 11.70 20.58 17.55
CA PRO A 178 11.06 19.28 17.79
C PRO A 178 10.35 18.78 16.53
N ALA A 179 10.38 17.46 16.30
CA ALA A 179 9.56 16.84 15.27
C ALA A 179 8.16 16.60 15.86
N VAL A 180 7.14 17.27 15.33
CA VAL A 180 5.76 17.12 15.80
C VAL A 180 4.98 16.26 14.80
N LEU A 181 4.37 15.18 15.31
CA LEU A 181 3.50 14.29 14.55
C LEU A 181 2.16 14.10 15.28
N ARG A 182 1.07 14.36 14.56
CA ARG A 182 -0.30 14.09 15.02
C ARG A 182 -0.93 13.04 14.11
N MET A 183 -1.59 12.06 14.67
CA MET A 183 -2.42 11.11 13.90
C MET A 183 -3.88 11.36 14.25
N LEU A 184 -4.72 11.59 13.24
CA LEU A 184 -6.16 11.72 13.38
C LEU A 184 -6.79 10.47 12.75
N ILE A 185 -7.34 9.61 13.61
CA ILE A 185 -7.89 8.32 13.21
C ILE A 185 -9.38 8.32 13.50
N ASP A 186 -10.18 8.20 12.45
CA ASP A 186 -11.62 7.98 12.55
C ASP A 186 -11.96 6.48 12.47
N GLU A 187 -12.96 6.08 13.25
CA GLU A 187 -13.49 4.72 13.30
C GLU A 187 -15.04 4.78 13.34
N ASP A 188 -15.71 3.82 12.73
CA ASP A 188 -17.19 3.76 12.74
C ASP A 188 -17.74 3.33 14.10
N GLU A 189 -18.83 3.91 14.56
CA GLU A 189 -19.53 3.43 15.77
C GLU A 189 -19.91 1.94 15.63
N ILE A 190 -19.62 1.15 16.68
CA ILE A 190 -19.94 -0.29 16.68
C ILE A 190 -21.43 -0.47 16.96
N HIS A 191 -22.08 -1.26 16.10
CA HIS A 191 -23.45 -1.75 16.25
C HIS A 191 -23.47 -3.28 16.07
N ALA A 192 -24.65 -3.91 16.26
CA ALA A 192 -24.79 -5.38 16.25
C ALA A 192 -24.18 -6.03 14.98
N ASP A 193 -24.50 -5.45 13.82
CA ASP A 193 -24.07 -5.92 12.50
C ASP A 193 -22.68 -5.42 12.07
N SER A 194 -21.94 -4.73 12.94
CA SER A 194 -20.59 -4.28 12.57
C SER A 194 -19.67 -5.46 12.29
N HIS A 195 -18.93 -5.33 11.19
CA HIS A 195 -17.94 -6.32 10.77
C HIS A 195 -16.83 -6.46 11.81
N ILE A 196 -16.23 -7.65 11.90
CA ILE A 196 -15.15 -7.91 12.87
C ILE A 196 -13.99 -6.92 12.77
N VAL A 197 -13.65 -6.49 11.56
CA VAL A 197 -12.58 -5.51 11.32
C VAL A 197 -12.85 -4.18 12.04
N ASN A 198 -14.10 -3.73 12.08
CA ASN A 198 -14.50 -2.53 12.84
C ASN A 198 -14.49 -2.81 14.35
N LYS A 199 -14.99 -3.98 14.76
CA LYS A 199 -14.97 -4.41 16.17
C LYS A 199 -13.55 -4.54 16.72
N LEU A 200 -12.56 -4.85 15.87
CA LEU A 200 -11.14 -4.89 16.20
C LEU A 200 -10.44 -3.54 16.10
N ARG A 201 -11.12 -2.47 15.68
CA ARG A 201 -10.54 -1.12 15.55
C ARG A 201 -9.24 -1.11 14.75
N ILE A 202 -9.26 -1.81 13.61
CA ILE A 202 -8.07 -2.15 12.84
C ILE A 202 -7.32 -0.90 12.35
N GLY A 203 -8.02 0.19 12.06
CA GLY A 203 -7.37 1.43 11.64
C GLY A 203 -6.53 2.05 12.75
N LEU A 204 -7.12 2.21 13.94
CA LEU A 204 -6.40 2.64 15.14
C LEU A 204 -5.26 1.67 15.46
N LEU A 205 -5.53 0.38 15.56
CA LEU A 205 -4.54 -0.63 15.93
C LEU A 205 -3.35 -0.68 14.97
N GLN A 206 -3.59 -0.57 13.65
CA GLN A 206 -2.51 -0.50 12.66
C GLN A 206 -1.65 0.76 12.85
N SER A 207 -2.27 1.89 13.19
CA SER A 207 -1.55 3.15 13.46
C SER A 207 -0.64 3.03 14.69
N LEU A 208 -1.12 2.36 15.75
CA LEU A 208 -0.34 2.08 16.96
C LEU A 208 0.83 1.14 16.65
N ALA A 209 0.59 0.07 15.89
CA ALA A 209 1.62 -0.89 15.48
C ALA A 209 2.73 -0.26 14.65
N ILE A 210 2.35 0.53 13.63
CA ILE A 210 3.32 1.25 12.79
C ILE A 210 4.15 2.22 13.63
N THR A 211 3.51 2.92 14.57
CA THR A 211 4.19 3.84 15.49
C THR A 211 5.22 3.11 16.35
N ARG A 212 4.86 1.96 16.95
CA ARG A 212 5.79 1.18 17.78
C ARG A 212 6.94 0.62 16.97
N LEU A 213 6.68 0.12 15.76
CA LEU A 213 7.74 -0.32 14.84
C LEU A 213 8.71 0.81 14.49
N LEU A 214 8.19 2.02 14.26
CA LEU A 214 8.99 3.21 13.98
C LEU A 214 9.86 3.63 15.16
N ILE A 215 9.27 3.76 16.35
CA ILE A 215 9.91 4.43 17.50
C ILE A 215 10.73 3.45 18.33
N ILE A 216 10.16 2.29 18.66
CA ILE A 216 10.79 1.29 19.54
C ILE A 216 11.79 0.46 18.73
N HIS A 217 11.32 -0.12 17.62
CA HIS A 217 12.12 -1.07 16.86
C HIS A 217 13.01 -0.42 15.80
N LYS A 218 12.78 0.86 15.48
CA LYS A 218 13.43 1.58 14.36
C LYS A 218 13.41 0.74 13.08
N TRP A 219 12.32 -0.01 12.88
CA TRP A 219 12.16 -0.96 11.80
C TRP A 219 11.45 -0.29 10.63
N TYR A 220 11.84 -0.67 9.41
CA TYR A 220 11.20 -0.22 8.18
C TYR A 220 10.99 -1.43 7.27
N GLU A 221 9.97 -1.38 6.42
CA GLU A 221 9.70 -2.44 5.45
C GLU A 221 10.93 -2.69 4.57
N PRO A 222 11.37 -3.95 4.40
CA PRO A 222 12.44 -4.28 3.47
C PRO A 222 11.95 -4.10 2.03
N ALA A 223 12.86 -3.74 1.12
CA ALA A 223 12.57 -3.79 -0.30
C ALA A 223 12.35 -5.23 -0.74
N ASP A 224 11.32 -5.48 -1.55
CA ASP A 224 11.09 -6.81 -2.11
C ASP A 224 12.08 -7.10 -3.24
N MET A 225 13.21 -7.71 -2.87
CA MET A 225 14.27 -8.08 -3.81
C MET A 225 13.92 -9.32 -4.65
N GLY A 226 12.84 -10.05 -4.32
CA GLY A 226 12.48 -11.31 -4.97
C GLY A 226 11.67 -11.16 -6.26
N ARG A 227 11.47 -9.94 -6.75
CA ARG A 227 10.62 -9.66 -7.92
C ARG A 227 11.39 -9.82 -9.23
N PHE A 228 10.72 -10.35 -10.26
CA PHE A 228 11.31 -10.52 -11.59
C PHE A 228 11.37 -9.24 -12.42
N HIS A 229 10.42 -8.31 -12.21
CA HIS A 229 10.32 -7.03 -12.93
C HIS A 229 10.33 -7.16 -14.47
N PHE A 230 9.65 -8.18 -15.02
CA PHE A 230 9.65 -8.47 -16.47
C PHE A 230 9.25 -7.26 -17.33
N SER A 231 8.28 -6.47 -16.89
CA SER A 231 7.83 -5.24 -17.56
C SER A 231 8.98 -4.23 -17.73
N THR A 232 9.74 -4.02 -16.65
CA THR A 232 10.89 -3.13 -16.66
C THR A 232 12.05 -3.75 -17.43
N LEU A 233 12.24 -5.07 -17.36
CA LEU A 233 13.26 -5.77 -18.15
C LEU A 233 13.00 -5.60 -19.66
N LEU A 234 11.78 -5.82 -20.13
CA LEU A 234 11.38 -5.60 -21.53
C LEU A 234 11.73 -4.18 -21.97
N HIS A 235 11.36 -3.19 -21.15
CA HIS A 235 11.71 -1.79 -21.42
C HIS A 235 13.23 -1.57 -21.50
N GLN A 236 14.01 -2.10 -20.56
CA GLN A 236 15.47 -1.94 -20.56
C GLN A 236 16.13 -2.64 -21.77
N ILE A 237 15.58 -3.76 -22.25
CA ILE A 237 16.03 -4.41 -23.49
C ILE A 237 15.85 -3.46 -24.68
N LEU A 238 14.66 -2.88 -24.83
CA LEU A 238 14.38 -1.92 -25.91
C LEU A 238 15.27 -0.67 -25.81
N ALA A 239 15.46 -0.14 -24.61
CA ALA A 239 16.32 1.02 -24.37
C ALA A 239 17.78 0.74 -24.77
N LEU A 240 18.32 -0.44 -24.44
CA LEU A 240 19.68 -0.82 -24.84
C LEU A 240 19.83 -0.97 -26.35
N ILE A 241 18.86 -1.60 -27.01
CA ILE A 241 18.87 -1.74 -28.47
C ILE A 241 18.82 -0.34 -29.11
N ALA A 242 17.94 0.54 -28.64
CA ALA A 242 17.84 1.92 -29.12
C ALA A 242 19.15 2.70 -28.91
N GLN A 243 19.81 2.51 -27.76
CA GLN A 243 21.06 3.18 -27.43
C GLN A 243 22.22 2.77 -28.35
N TRP A 244 22.33 1.48 -28.69
CA TRP A 244 23.47 0.94 -29.46
C TRP A 244 23.16 0.71 -30.94
N GLY A 245 21.91 0.87 -31.37
CA GLY A 245 21.45 0.57 -32.73
C GLY A 245 21.29 -0.93 -33.01
N GLY A 246 22.06 -1.78 -32.33
CA GLY A 246 21.93 -3.23 -32.33
C GLY A 246 22.77 -3.88 -31.22
N ILE A 247 22.33 -5.01 -30.69
CA ILE A 247 23.03 -5.71 -29.59
C ILE A 247 22.73 -7.22 -29.62
N ARG A 248 23.72 -8.07 -29.31
CA ARG A 248 23.50 -9.53 -29.23
C ARG A 248 22.79 -9.93 -27.93
N ALA A 249 21.92 -10.93 -28.01
CA ALA A 249 21.13 -11.41 -26.87
C ALA A 249 21.96 -11.83 -25.65
N ASP A 250 23.14 -12.42 -25.84
CA ASP A 250 24.05 -12.80 -24.75
C ASP A 250 24.68 -11.58 -24.06
N GLN A 251 24.92 -10.49 -24.80
CA GLN A 251 25.38 -9.23 -24.23
C GLN A 251 24.27 -8.58 -23.39
N VAL A 252 23.04 -8.56 -23.89
CA VAL A 252 21.86 -8.09 -23.14
C VAL A 252 21.71 -8.88 -21.83
N TYR A 253 21.67 -10.22 -21.90
CA TYR A 253 21.50 -11.07 -20.72
C TYR A 253 22.63 -10.88 -19.71
N ARG A 254 23.88 -10.78 -20.19
CA ARG A 254 25.04 -10.54 -19.32
C ARG A 254 24.94 -9.20 -18.60
N LEU A 255 24.50 -8.15 -19.30
CA LEU A 255 24.42 -6.80 -18.75
C LEU A 255 23.25 -6.63 -17.78
N LEU A 256 22.05 -7.09 -18.16
CA LEU A 256 20.82 -6.85 -17.41
C LEU A 256 20.55 -7.92 -16.34
N CYS A 257 20.75 -9.20 -16.65
CA CYS A 257 20.39 -10.29 -15.75
C CYS A 257 21.60 -10.80 -14.96
N LYS A 258 22.75 -11.05 -15.60
CA LYS A 258 23.91 -11.61 -14.89
C LYS A 258 24.64 -10.59 -14.00
N LYS A 259 24.81 -9.36 -14.49
CA LYS A 259 25.52 -8.28 -13.77
C LYS A 259 24.59 -7.14 -13.31
N GLY A 260 23.40 -7.06 -13.87
CA GLY A 260 22.42 -6.01 -13.61
C GLY A 260 21.34 -6.46 -12.62
N CYS A 261 20.33 -5.61 -12.44
CA CYS A 261 19.29 -5.75 -11.41
C CYS A 261 18.22 -6.83 -11.67
N PHE A 262 18.30 -7.57 -12.78
CA PHE A 262 17.32 -8.61 -13.14
C PHE A 262 17.88 -10.03 -12.92
N ASN A 263 18.64 -10.22 -11.84
CA ASN A 263 19.35 -11.46 -11.53
C ASN A 263 18.45 -12.66 -11.17
N HIS A 264 17.19 -12.39 -10.84
CA HIS A 264 16.19 -13.44 -10.64
C HIS A 264 15.69 -14.04 -11.97
N VAL A 265 15.94 -13.39 -13.10
CA VAL A 265 15.48 -13.85 -14.41
C VAL A 265 16.41 -14.93 -14.98
N THR A 266 15.87 -16.13 -15.12
CA THR A 266 16.56 -17.29 -15.70
C THR A 266 16.79 -17.11 -17.20
N VAL A 267 17.73 -17.89 -17.75
CA VAL A 267 18.00 -17.92 -19.19
C VAL A 267 16.75 -18.34 -19.98
N GLU A 268 15.96 -19.26 -19.44
CA GLU A 268 14.74 -19.75 -20.10
C GLU A 268 13.67 -18.66 -20.18
N GLN A 269 13.39 -17.97 -19.07
CA GLN A 269 12.47 -16.83 -19.05
C GLN A 269 12.93 -15.71 -19.98
N PHE A 270 14.23 -15.40 -19.98
CA PHE A 270 14.78 -14.38 -20.87
C PHE A 270 14.61 -14.74 -22.35
N LYS A 271 14.83 -16.02 -22.73
CA LYS A 271 14.58 -16.50 -24.09
C LYS A 271 13.11 -16.39 -24.47
N LYS A 272 12.20 -16.83 -23.59
CA LYS A 272 10.74 -16.71 -23.81
C LYS A 272 10.35 -15.25 -24.05
N LEU A 273 10.90 -14.33 -23.26
CA LEU A 273 10.66 -12.90 -23.42
C LEU A 273 11.15 -12.40 -24.80
N LEU A 274 12.40 -12.69 -25.19
CA LEU A 274 12.93 -12.25 -26.48
C LEU A 274 12.16 -12.83 -27.67
N SER A 275 11.80 -14.12 -27.63
CA SER A 275 11.00 -14.75 -28.69
C SER A 275 9.67 -14.03 -28.85
N HIS A 276 8.95 -13.78 -27.74
CA HIS A 276 7.69 -13.06 -27.77
C HIS A 276 7.84 -11.61 -28.25
N MET A 277 8.90 -10.92 -27.84
CA MET A 277 9.21 -9.58 -28.35
C MET A 277 9.44 -9.57 -29.87
N GLY A 278 10.02 -10.64 -30.41
CA GLY A 278 10.16 -10.83 -31.85
C GLY A 278 8.83 -11.03 -32.57
N GLU A 279 7.98 -11.91 -32.03
CA GLU A 279 6.62 -12.16 -32.54
C GLU A 279 5.77 -10.88 -32.56
N GLU A 280 5.88 -10.05 -31.53
CA GLU A 280 5.19 -8.77 -31.39
C GLU A 280 5.82 -7.63 -32.21
N ASN A 281 6.85 -7.90 -33.02
CA ASN A 281 7.60 -6.92 -33.80
C ASN A 281 8.20 -5.77 -32.94
N LEU A 282 8.49 -6.04 -31.67
CA LEU A 282 9.21 -5.11 -30.79
C LEU A 282 10.70 -5.13 -31.11
N ILE A 283 11.23 -6.31 -31.47
CA ILE A 283 12.62 -6.50 -31.88
C ILE A 283 12.68 -7.38 -33.13
N VAL A 284 13.79 -7.28 -33.86
CA VAL A 284 14.10 -8.16 -35.00
C VAL A 284 15.53 -8.64 -34.84
N GLN A 285 15.79 -9.92 -35.14
CA GLN A 285 17.15 -10.45 -35.18
C GLN A 285 17.69 -10.40 -36.61
N LEU A 286 18.82 -9.72 -36.80
CA LEU A 286 19.53 -9.68 -38.07
C LEU A 286 20.29 -10.99 -38.32
N SER A 287 20.71 -11.21 -39.57
CA SER A 287 21.58 -12.34 -39.94
C SER A 287 22.94 -12.33 -39.22
N SER A 288 23.39 -11.15 -38.75
CA SER A 288 24.56 -11.00 -37.88
C SER A 288 24.35 -11.58 -36.47
N GLY A 289 23.11 -11.91 -36.10
CA GLY A 289 22.70 -12.36 -34.78
C GLY A 289 22.40 -11.22 -33.79
N GLU A 290 22.56 -9.96 -34.21
CA GLU A 290 22.21 -8.78 -33.42
C GLU A 290 20.70 -8.55 -33.41
N LEU A 291 20.20 -8.10 -32.26
CA LEU A 291 18.84 -7.63 -32.09
C LEU A 291 18.79 -6.14 -32.38
N VAL A 292 17.88 -5.75 -33.27
CA VAL A 292 17.52 -4.36 -33.59
C VAL A 292 16.06 -4.10 -33.23
N LEU A 293 15.64 -2.84 -33.21
CA LEU A 293 14.24 -2.50 -32.97
C LEU A 293 13.40 -2.98 -34.16
N GLY A 294 12.27 -3.62 -33.86
CA GLY A 294 11.22 -3.86 -34.85
C GLY A 294 10.31 -2.63 -34.98
N LEU A 295 9.37 -2.66 -35.92
CA LEU A 295 8.47 -1.53 -36.20
C LEU A 295 7.72 -1.05 -34.94
N LYS A 296 7.19 -1.97 -34.13
CA LYS A 296 6.48 -1.63 -32.88
C LYS A 296 7.46 -1.09 -31.83
N GLY A 297 8.68 -1.62 -31.80
CA GLY A 297 9.75 -1.16 -30.91
C GLY A 297 10.22 0.26 -31.22
N GLU A 298 10.42 0.61 -32.49
CA GLU A 298 10.74 1.96 -32.94
C GLU A 298 9.63 2.94 -32.57
N PHE A 299 8.37 2.57 -32.82
CA PHE A 299 7.24 3.40 -32.45
C PHE A 299 7.15 3.64 -30.93
N LEU A 300 7.40 2.60 -30.13
CA LEU A 300 7.34 2.69 -28.67
C LEU A 300 8.47 3.59 -28.12
N THR A 301 9.71 3.37 -28.57
CA THR A 301 10.90 4.08 -28.09
C THR A 301 10.92 5.56 -28.49
N ASN A 302 10.28 5.94 -29.58
CA ASN A 302 10.15 7.33 -30.02
C ASN A 302 9.09 8.16 -29.27
N LYS A 303 8.29 7.54 -28.40
CA LYS A 303 7.30 8.28 -27.59
C LYS A 303 7.96 8.91 -26.37
N TYR A 304 7.59 10.15 -26.07
CA TYR A 304 8.02 10.84 -24.83
C TYR A 304 7.66 10.06 -23.56
N THR A 305 6.59 9.28 -23.61
CA THR A 305 6.16 8.45 -22.47
C THR A 305 7.10 7.27 -22.24
N PHE A 306 7.93 6.84 -23.20
CA PHE A 306 8.80 5.68 -23.07
C PHE A 306 9.69 5.75 -21.82
N TYR A 307 10.29 6.92 -21.57
CA TYR A 307 11.24 7.14 -20.48
C TYR A 307 10.68 6.92 -19.07
N ALA A 308 9.37 7.07 -18.87
CA ALA A 308 8.73 6.76 -17.59
C ALA A 308 8.36 5.28 -17.53
N VAL A 309 8.85 4.54 -16.54
CA VAL A 309 8.59 3.08 -16.41
C VAL A 309 7.45 2.72 -15.44
N PHE A 310 6.89 3.71 -14.75
CA PHE A 310 5.74 3.52 -13.87
C PHE A 310 4.41 3.73 -14.61
N LYS A 311 3.39 2.97 -14.22
CA LYS A 311 2.01 3.13 -14.69
C LYS A 311 1.28 4.08 -13.74
N THR A 312 0.49 5.01 -14.28
CA THR A 312 -0.48 5.75 -13.48
C THR A 312 -1.71 4.85 -13.30
N PRO A 313 -2.22 4.65 -12.06
CA PRO A 313 -3.41 3.85 -11.82
C PRO A 313 -4.57 4.30 -12.71
N GLU A 314 -5.30 3.34 -13.26
CA GLU A 314 -6.47 3.62 -14.09
C GLU A 314 -7.72 3.61 -13.21
N GLU A 315 -8.56 4.63 -13.36
CA GLU A 315 -9.84 4.74 -12.68
C GLU A 315 -10.88 3.89 -13.40
N PHE A 316 -11.49 2.94 -12.70
CA PHE A 316 -12.60 2.13 -13.20
C PHE A 316 -13.92 2.67 -12.68
N ARG A 317 -14.92 2.78 -13.54
CA ARG A 317 -16.29 3.09 -13.14
C ARG A 317 -16.93 1.87 -12.48
N VAL A 318 -17.39 2.02 -11.25
CA VAL A 318 -18.17 0.98 -10.57
C VAL A 318 -19.64 1.19 -10.90
N ILE A 319 -20.32 0.17 -11.43
CA ILE A 319 -21.73 0.23 -11.85
C ILE A 319 -22.54 -0.91 -11.22
N THR A 320 -23.81 -0.65 -10.90
CA THR A 320 -24.77 -1.68 -10.50
C THR A 320 -26.02 -1.58 -11.39
N GLY A 321 -26.31 -2.64 -12.14
CA GLY A 321 -27.23 -2.57 -13.28
C GLY A 321 -26.84 -1.42 -14.22
N ASP A 322 -27.75 -0.49 -14.46
CA ASP A 322 -27.50 0.69 -15.30
C ASP A 322 -26.98 1.92 -14.53
N LYS A 323 -26.85 1.83 -13.20
CA LYS A 323 -26.49 2.97 -12.34
C LYS A 323 -24.98 3.01 -12.10
N THR A 324 -24.34 4.15 -12.41
CA THR A 324 -22.94 4.39 -12.03
C THR A 324 -22.87 4.83 -10.56
N LEU A 325 -22.09 4.11 -9.76
CA LEU A 325 -21.86 4.40 -8.35
C LEU A 325 -20.73 5.40 -8.15
N GLY A 326 -19.74 5.41 -9.03
CA GLY A 326 -18.55 6.28 -8.97
C GLY A 326 -17.35 5.67 -9.69
N THR A 327 -16.14 6.15 -9.40
CA THR A 327 -14.88 5.56 -9.89
C THR A 327 -14.02 5.03 -8.75
N LEU A 328 -13.32 3.92 -9.00
CA LEU A 328 -12.38 3.29 -8.10
C LEU A 328 -11.02 3.21 -8.81
N PRO A 329 -9.94 3.76 -8.25
CA PRO A 329 -8.60 3.47 -8.74
C PRO A 329 -8.30 1.99 -8.51
N VAL A 330 -7.95 1.27 -9.57
CA VAL A 330 -7.58 -0.15 -9.47
C VAL A 330 -6.06 -0.25 -9.49
N ASP A 331 -5.47 -0.24 -8.30
CA ASP A 331 -4.04 -0.44 -8.02
C ASP A 331 -3.71 -1.86 -7.54
N SER A 332 -4.73 -2.54 -7.02
CA SER A 332 -4.73 -3.93 -6.60
C SER A 332 -5.69 -4.76 -7.45
N PRO A 333 -5.36 -6.03 -7.70
CA PRO A 333 -6.17 -6.93 -8.49
C PRO A 333 -7.55 -7.14 -7.86
N ILE A 334 -8.59 -6.92 -8.65
CA ILE A 334 -9.98 -7.22 -8.30
C ILE A 334 -10.38 -8.47 -9.08
N LEU A 335 -10.78 -9.50 -8.36
CA LEU A 335 -11.26 -10.76 -8.92
C LEU A 335 -12.77 -10.68 -9.18
N GLU A 336 -13.25 -11.42 -10.18
CA GLU A 336 -14.67 -11.74 -10.28
C GLU A 336 -15.06 -12.59 -9.06
N GLU A 337 -16.30 -12.46 -8.61
CA GLU A 337 -16.83 -13.03 -7.36
C GLU A 337 -16.23 -12.44 -6.07
N GLN A 338 -15.19 -11.59 -6.16
CA GLN A 338 -14.66 -10.89 -5.00
C GLN A 338 -15.65 -9.86 -4.48
N HIS A 339 -15.72 -9.73 -3.17
CA HIS A 339 -16.39 -8.61 -2.53
C HIS A 339 -15.47 -7.39 -2.45
N ILE A 340 -15.95 -6.25 -2.98
CA ILE A 340 -15.30 -4.95 -2.86
C ILE A 340 -16.15 -4.03 -2.00
N ILE A 341 -15.49 -3.00 -1.46
CA ILE A 341 -16.15 -1.97 -0.67
C ILE A 341 -16.18 -0.70 -1.50
N PHE A 342 -17.38 -0.18 -1.73
CA PHE A 342 -17.55 1.03 -2.50
C PHE A 342 -18.74 1.83 -1.97
N THR A 343 -18.57 3.13 -1.76
CA THR A 343 -19.60 4.02 -1.16
C THR A 343 -20.14 3.50 0.18
N GLY A 344 -19.26 2.92 1.01
CA GLY A 344 -19.66 2.35 2.30
C GLY A 344 -20.61 1.15 2.19
N ARG A 345 -20.66 0.41 1.08
CA ARG A 345 -21.47 -0.81 0.95
C ARG A 345 -20.63 -1.95 0.39
N ARG A 346 -21.00 -3.18 0.74
CA ARG A 346 -20.38 -4.39 0.21
C ARG A 346 -21.01 -4.72 -1.13
N TRP A 347 -20.14 -4.90 -2.12
CA TRP A 347 -20.53 -5.16 -3.48
C TRP A 347 -19.83 -6.43 -3.94
N LYS A 348 -20.57 -7.35 -4.53
CA LYS A 348 -19.99 -8.51 -5.20
C LYS A 348 -19.65 -8.12 -6.62
N VAL A 349 -18.42 -8.35 -7.04
CA VAL A 349 -17.99 -8.11 -8.42
C VAL A 349 -18.54 -9.22 -9.30
N GLU A 350 -19.41 -8.87 -10.23
CA GLU A 350 -19.98 -9.82 -11.20
C GLU A 350 -19.13 -9.93 -12.46
N SER A 351 -18.63 -8.80 -12.95
CA SER A 351 -17.78 -8.77 -14.14
C SER A 351 -16.94 -7.50 -14.19
N ILE A 352 -15.82 -7.57 -14.92
CA ILE A 352 -14.91 -6.43 -15.11
C ILE A 352 -14.62 -6.25 -16.61
N ASP A 353 -15.12 -5.16 -17.20
CA ASP A 353 -14.87 -4.77 -18.59
C ASP A 353 -13.68 -3.80 -18.64
N LYS A 354 -12.54 -4.30 -19.14
CA LYS A 354 -11.26 -3.57 -19.14
C LYS A 354 -11.22 -2.47 -20.20
N ASP A 355 -11.78 -2.73 -21.37
CA ASP A 355 -11.76 -1.80 -22.49
C ASP A 355 -12.60 -0.56 -22.18
N LYS A 356 -13.73 -0.77 -21.48
CA LYS A 356 -14.60 0.32 -21.03
C LYS A 356 -14.23 0.87 -19.65
N LYS A 357 -13.32 0.22 -18.93
CA LYS A 357 -12.95 0.52 -17.54
C LYS A 357 -14.16 0.51 -16.62
N ILE A 358 -14.93 -0.57 -16.64
CA ILE A 358 -16.15 -0.74 -15.86
C ILE A 358 -16.03 -1.97 -14.96
N ILE A 359 -16.36 -1.81 -13.68
CA ILE A 359 -16.57 -2.91 -12.73
C ILE A 359 -18.07 -3.01 -12.49
N GLN A 360 -18.69 -4.10 -12.91
CA GLN A 360 -20.09 -4.37 -12.65
C GLN A 360 -20.23 -5.12 -11.34
N VAL A 361 -21.12 -4.61 -10.48
CA VAL A 361 -21.34 -5.14 -9.15
C VAL A 361 -22.81 -5.36 -8.82
N SER A 362 -23.07 -6.37 -8.00
CA SER A 362 -24.37 -6.59 -7.36
C SER A 362 -24.27 -6.41 -5.85
N PRO A 363 -25.39 -6.02 -5.19
CA PRO A 363 -25.41 -5.91 -3.73
C PRO A 363 -25.08 -7.26 -3.07
N ALA A 364 -24.09 -7.28 -2.18
CA ALA A 364 -23.78 -8.45 -1.38
C ALA A 364 -24.57 -8.42 -0.06
N LYS A 365 -24.96 -9.59 0.46
CA LYS A 365 -25.59 -9.69 1.79
C LYS A 365 -24.52 -9.48 2.85
N GLY A 366 -24.73 -8.48 3.71
CA GLY A 366 -23.81 -8.08 4.77
C GLY A 366 -23.96 -6.58 5.02
N GLY A 367 -23.84 -6.15 6.27
CA GLY A 367 -23.97 -4.74 6.66
C GLY A 367 -22.95 -3.80 5.97
N LYS A 368 -22.97 -2.51 6.33
CA LYS A 368 -21.97 -1.52 5.90
C LYS A 368 -20.56 -2.09 6.18
N PRO A 369 -19.76 -2.47 5.18
CA PRO A 369 -18.40 -2.94 5.45
C PRO A 369 -17.52 -1.72 5.79
N PRO A 370 -16.39 -1.91 6.50
CA PRO A 370 -15.50 -0.81 6.90
C PRO A 370 -15.07 0.04 5.70
N GLU A 371 -15.07 1.36 5.81
CA GLU A 371 -14.48 2.20 4.75
C GLU A 371 -12.95 2.12 4.79
N PHE A 372 -12.33 1.69 3.69
CA PHE A 372 -10.88 1.76 3.49
C PHE A 372 -10.54 2.65 2.30
N SER A 373 -9.58 3.54 2.50
CA SER A 373 -9.03 4.38 1.44
C SER A 373 -8.17 3.53 0.50
N GLY A 374 -8.68 3.31 -0.72
CA GLY A 374 -7.91 2.73 -1.81
C GLY A 374 -6.84 3.70 -2.29
N GLU A 375 -5.59 3.40 -1.94
CA GLU A 375 -4.30 3.86 -2.53
C GLU A 375 -3.14 3.29 -1.68
N GLY A 376 -3.24 2.03 -1.25
CA GLY A 376 -2.37 1.45 -0.21
C GLY A 376 -1.33 0.47 -0.72
N MET A 377 -0.08 0.64 -0.28
CA MET A 377 0.92 -0.45 -0.33
C MET A 377 0.45 -1.65 0.51
N LEU A 378 0.83 -2.87 0.09
CA LEU A 378 0.56 -4.09 0.87
C LEU A 378 1.13 -3.95 2.28
N VAL A 379 0.32 -4.23 3.29
CA VAL A 379 0.73 -4.20 4.70
C VAL A 379 1.64 -5.41 4.98
N HIS A 380 2.81 -5.15 5.59
CA HIS A 380 3.81 -6.16 5.87
C HIS A 380 3.47 -7.02 7.11
N ASP A 381 3.95 -8.26 7.15
CA ASP A 381 3.72 -9.22 8.25
C ASP A 381 4.00 -8.65 9.64
N LEU A 382 5.16 -8.00 9.79
CA LEU A 382 5.58 -7.42 11.08
C LEU A 382 4.61 -6.35 11.60
N VAL A 383 3.91 -5.62 10.73
CA VAL A 383 2.88 -4.66 11.15
C VAL A 383 1.72 -5.41 11.81
N ARG A 384 1.19 -6.44 11.14
CA ARG A 384 0.06 -7.24 11.65
C ARG A 384 0.45 -8.07 12.88
N GLN A 385 1.69 -8.51 12.97
CA GLN A 385 2.21 -9.17 14.16
C GLN A 385 2.36 -8.19 15.33
N GLU A 386 2.79 -6.95 15.09
CA GLU A 386 2.83 -5.93 16.15
C GLU A 386 1.43 -5.53 16.61
N MET A 387 0.44 -5.47 15.70
CA MET A 387 -0.97 -5.32 16.07
C MET A 387 -1.44 -6.41 17.03
N PHE A 388 -1.11 -7.67 16.73
CA PHE A 388 -1.38 -8.79 17.63
C PHE A 388 -0.68 -8.64 18.98
N ARG A 389 0.61 -8.26 19.00
CA ARG A 389 1.37 -8.07 20.25
C ARG A 389 0.79 -6.99 21.13
N ILE A 390 0.32 -5.88 20.56
CA ILE A 390 -0.31 -4.79 21.31
C ILE A 390 -1.56 -5.28 22.06
N TYR A 391 -2.43 -6.05 21.40
CA TYR A 391 -3.60 -6.63 22.05
C TYR A 391 -3.25 -7.77 23.00
N GLU A 392 -2.25 -8.60 22.67
CA GLU A 392 -1.78 -9.67 23.55
C GLU A 392 -1.17 -9.14 24.85
N SER A 393 -0.41 -8.04 24.78
CA SER A 393 0.18 -7.38 25.95
C SER A 393 -0.75 -6.39 26.63
N GLU A 394 -1.91 -6.10 26.02
CA GLU A 394 -2.87 -5.09 26.48
C GLU A 394 -2.24 -3.69 26.65
N ASP A 395 -1.18 -3.39 25.88
CA ASP A 395 -0.38 -2.19 26.08
C ASP A 395 0.11 -1.61 24.75
N TYR A 396 -0.47 -0.47 24.36
CA TYR A 396 -0.07 0.30 23.20
C TYR A 396 1.06 1.30 23.49
N ARG A 397 1.39 1.55 24.77
CA ARG A 397 2.31 2.62 25.16
C ARG A 397 3.72 2.35 24.68
N ILE A 398 4.51 3.42 24.64
CA ILE A 398 5.91 3.36 24.23
C ILE A 398 6.80 3.53 25.46
N PRO A 399 7.78 2.63 25.68
CA PRO A 399 8.73 2.78 26.76
C PRO A 399 9.64 3.99 26.53
N SER A 400 9.83 4.81 27.57
CA SER A 400 10.77 5.93 27.61
C SER A 400 11.62 5.88 28.89
N GLU A 401 12.64 6.72 28.98
CA GLU A 401 13.49 6.86 30.18
C GLU A 401 12.69 7.21 31.45
N HIS A 402 11.52 7.84 31.30
CA HIS A 402 10.65 8.26 32.41
C HIS A 402 9.43 7.34 32.60
N GLY A 403 9.43 6.14 32.00
CA GLY A 403 8.34 5.17 32.06
C GLY A 403 7.57 5.05 30.75
N GLN A 404 6.35 4.50 30.81
CA GLN A 404 5.49 4.31 29.65
C GLN A 404 4.83 5.64 29.26
N VAL A 405 5.00 6.05 28.00
CA VAL A 405 4.38 7.26 27.46
C VAL A 405 3.01 6.90 26.89
N ASP A 406 1.98 7.51 27.45
CA ASP A 406 0.64 7.53 26.88
C ASP A 406 0.55 8.69 25.87
N TYR A 407 0.17 8.34 24.64
CA TYR A 407 0.11 9.26 23.51
C TYR A 407 -1.28 9.26 22.85
N LEU A 408 -2.26 8.59 23.45
CA LEU A 408 -3.66 8.58 22.98
C LEU A 408 -4.44 9.67 23.71
N ASP A 409 -5.42 10.26 23.03
CA ASP A 409 -6.46 11.03 23.72
C ASP A 409 -7.54 10.12 24.31
N ALA A 410 -8.49 10.71 25.03
CA ALA A 410 -9.55 9.98 25.70
C ALA A 410 -10.39 9.14 24.72
N THR A 411 -10.70 9.69 23.54
CA THR A 411 -11.49 9.00 22.51
C THR A 411 -10.71 7.84 21.89
N ALA A 412 -9.44 8.04 21.52
CA ALA A 412 -8.60 6.95 21.00
C ALA A 412 -8.40 5.84 22.03
N LYS A 413 -8.29 6.19 23.32
CA LYS A 413 -8.20 5.20 24.40
C LYS A 413 -9.48 4.38 24.54
N ALA A 414 -10.65 5.03 24.51
CA ALA A 414 -11.93 4.33 24.53
C ALA A 414 -12.08 3.37 23.33
N LEU A 415 -11.72 3.82 22.13
CA LEU A 415 -11.69 2.98 20.94
C LEU A 415 -10.73 1.79 21.12
N PHE A 416 -9.52 2.01 21.65
CA PHE A 416 -8.59 0.92 21.93
C PHE A 416 -9.18 -0.11 22.90
N ASP A 417 -9.81 0.34 23.98
CA ASP A 417 -10.42 -0.52 25.00
C ASP A 417 -11.57 -1.36 24.41
N GLU A 418 -12.41 -0.79 23.53
CA GLU A 418 -13.45 -1.53 22.80
C GLU A 418 -12.87 -2.63 21.91
N GLY A 419 -11.81 -2.32 21.16
CA GLY A 419 -11.12 -3.28 20.30
C GLY A 419 -10.49 -4.43 21.09
N LEU A 420 -9.92 -4.10 22.25
CA LEU A 420 -9.33 -5.06 23.18
C LEU A 420 -10.40 -5.95 23.82
N GLU A 421 -11.55 -5.39 24.20
CA GLU A 421 -12.66 -6.15 24.75
C GLU A 421 -13.17 -7.18 23.75
N PHE A 422 -13.36 -6.78 22.49
CA PHE A 422 -13.75 -7.70 21.42
C PHE A 422 -12.68 -8.78 21.18
N PHE A 423 -11.38 -8.40 21.15
CA PHE A 423 -10.28 -9.35 20.98
C PHE A 423 -10.29 -10.46 22.05
N LYS A 424 -10.55 -10.09 23.31
CA LYS A 424 -10.70 -11.02 24.44
C LYS A 424 -11.96 -11.86 24.32
N ALA A 425 -13.11 -11.24 24.06
CA ALA A 425 -14.39 -11.93 23.93
C ALA A 425 -14.38 -13.00 22.82
N ALA A 426 -13.75 -12.69 21.68
CA ALA A 426 -13.59 -13.63 20.58
C ALA A 426 -12.43 -14.64 20.78
N SER A 427 -11.70 -14.56 21.91
CA SER A 427 -10.57 -15.43 22.24
C SER A 427 -9.48 -15.45 21.16
N LEU A 428 -9.23 -14.31 20.52
CA LEU A 428 -8.33 -14.19 19.37
C LEU A 428 -6.84 -14.27 19.74
N LYS A 429 -6.52 -14.36 21.03
CA LYS A 429 -5.17 -14.72 21.50
C LYS A 429 -4.80 -16.15 21.10
N ASP A 430 -5.72 -17.09 21.29
CA ASP A 430 -5.48 -18.52 21.08
C ASP A 430 -6.17 -19.05 19.81
N ARG A 431 -7.28 -18.44 19.41
CA ARG A 431 -8.07 -18.83 18.24
C ARG A 431 -7.71 -17.95 17.04
N ARG A 432 -7.44 -18.56 15.88
CA ARG A 432 -7.19 -17.86 14.59
C ARG A 432 -8.28 -18.08 13.56
N ILE A 433 -9.07 -19.14 13.72
CA ILE A 433 -10.16 -19.51 12.82
C ILE A 433 -11.41 -19.75 13.65
N PHE A 434 -12.50 -19.10 13.29
CA PHE A 434 -13.77 -19.21 14.00
C PHE A 434 -14.97 -18.97 13.11
N GLU A 435 -16.09 -19.54 13.50
CA GLU A 435 -17.38 -19.33 12.85
C GLU A 435 -18.13 -18.20 13.56
N ASN A 436 -18.78 -17.33 12.79
CA ASN A 436 -19.66 -16.29 13.29
C ASN A 436 -20.76 -16.03 12.27
N ASN A 437 -22.03 -16.10 12.68
CA ASN A 437 -23.21 -15.83 11.83
C ASN A 437 -23.29 -16.67 10.54
N GLY A 438 -22.77 -17.89 10.52
CA GLY A 438 -22.82 -18.79 9.36
C GLY A 438 -21.70 -18.57 8.34
N ASP A 439 -20.74 -17.69 8.66
CA ASP A 439 -19.51 -17.48 7.91
C ASP A 439 -18.30 -17.87 8.77
N VAL A 440 -17.20 -18.25 8.12
CA VAL A 440 -15.93 -18.60 8.78
C VAL A 440 -14.95 -17.46 8.60
N PHE A 441 -14.41 -16.97 9.70
CA PHE A 441 -13.39 -15.93 9.74
C PHE A 441 -12.02 -16.53 10.07
N ILE A 442 -11.00 -16.13 9.31
CA ILE A 442 -9.60 -16.41 9.59
C ILE A 442 -8.91 -15.08 9.86
N VAL A 443 -8.25 -14.96 11.01
CA VAL A 443 -7.47 -13.77 11.39
C VAL A 443 -6.01 -14.19 11.52
N PRO A 444 -5.21 -14.13 10.43
CA PRO A 444 -3.86 -14.67 10.46
C PRO A 444 -2.87 -13.89 11.31
N TRP A 445 -3.11 -12.59 11.48
CA TRP A 445 -2.12 -11.61 11.96
C TRP A 445 -0.83 -11.60 11.12
N MET A 446 -1.00 -11.84 9.82
CA MET A 446 0.04 -11.80 8.79
C MET A 446 -0.30 -10.71 7.77
N GLY A 447 0.69 -10.29 6.99
CA GLY A 447 0.58 -9.25 6.00
C GLY A 447 -0.20 -9.69 4.77
N ASP A 448 -0.46 -8.73 3.89
CA ASP A 448 -1.43 -8.91 2.80
C ASP A 448 -0.99 -9.99 1.80
N LYS A 449 0.32 -10.23 1.61
CA LYS A 449 0.79 -11.33 0.74
C LYS A 449 0.29 -12.70 1.22
N ILE A 450 0.43 -12.99 2.51
CA ILE A 450 0.00 -14.27 3.10
C ILE A 450 -1.53 -14.35 3.13
N VAL A 451 -2.19 -13.26 3.52
CA VAL A 451 -3.66 -13.16 3.54
C VAL A 451 -4.24 -13.43 2.15
N ASN A 452 -3.76 -12.73 1.12
CA ASN A 452 -4.18 -12.91 -0.27
C ASN A 452 -3.90 -14.34 -0.76
N THR A 453 -2.80 -14.95 -0.31
CA THR A 453 -2.46 -16.33 -0.67
C THR A 453 -3.49 -17.32 -0.11
N ILE A 454 -3.82 -17.22 1.19
CA ILE A 454 -4.80 -18.11 1.82
C ILE A 454 -6.19 -17.90 1.19
N THR A 455 -6.58 -16.64 0.93
CA THR A 455 -7.83 -16.33 0.22
C THR A 455 -7.87 -16.96 -1.17
N ALA A 456 -6.81 -16.81 -1.96
CA ALA A 456 -6.73 -17.39 -3.30
C ALA A 456 -6.77 -18.92 -3.28
N MET A 457 -6.11 -19.56 -2.31
CA MET A 457 -6.19 -21.02 -2.12
C MET A 457 -7.63 -21.47 -1.86
N LEU A 458 -8.36 -20.79 -0.95
CA LEU A 458 -9.75 -21.10 -0.65
C LEU A 458 -10.67 -20.92 -1.86
N MET A 459 -10.48 -19.84 -2.62
CA MET A 459 -11.24 -19.59 -3.85
C MET A 459 -11.00 -20.69 -4.90
N LYS A 460 -9.75 -21.14 -5.07
CA LYS A 460 -9.43 -22.26 -5.98
C LYS A 460 -10.02 -23.58 -5.53
N SER A 461 -10.22 -23.77 -4.23
CA SER A 461 -10.94 -24.92 -3.67
C SER A 461 -12.47 -24.78 -3.74
N GLY A 462 -13.00 -23.75 -4.40
CA GLY A 462 -14.43 -23.57 -4.65
C GLY A 462 -15.20 -22.77 -3.59
N TYR A 463 -14.52 -22.18 -2.62
CA TYR A 463 -15.16 -21.35 -1.58
C TYR A 463 -15.34 -19.90 -2.03
N THR A 464 -16.41 -19.26 -1.56
CA THR A 464 -16.56 -17.80 -1.68
C THR A 464 -15.79 -17.15 -0.53
N ALA A 465 -14.56 -16.69 -0.79
CA ALA A 465 -13.70 -16.08 0.20
C ALA A 465 -13.32 -14.64 -0.19
N SER A 466 -13.22 -13.77 0.80
CA SER A 466 -12.79 -12.38 0.65
C SER A 466 -11.85 -11.99 1.78
N ALA A 467 -11.01 -10.97 1.57
CA ALA A 467 -10.10 -10.47 2.59
C ALA A 467 -10.27 -8.96 2.76
N PHE A 468 -10.40 -8.53 4.01
CA PHE A 468 -10.53 -7.12 4.38
C PHE A 468 -9.60 -6.82 5.56
N ALA A 469 -8.64 -5.93 5.32
CA ALA A 469 -7.69 -5.46 6.33
C ALA A 469 -7.11 -6.60 7.18
N GLY A 470 -6.55 -7.61 6.51
CA GLY A 470 -5.89 -8.74 7.14
C GLY A 470 -6.82 -9.81 7.73
N VAL A 471 -8.14 -9.68 7.60
CA VAL A 471 -9.12 -10.70 8.00
C VAL A 471 -9.71 -11.36 6.77
N ILE A 472 -9.72 -12.68 6.73
CA ILE A 472 -10.35 -13.46 5.65
C ILE A 472 -11.72 -13.90 6.12
N GLU A 473 -12.73 -13.71 5.28
CA GLU A 473 -14.12 -14.14 5.48
C GLU A 473 -14.46 -15.15 4.40
N VAL A 474 -14.96 -16.31 4.82
CA VAL A 474 -15.42 -17.40 3.95
C VAL A 474 -16.91 -17.57 4.17
N GLU A 475 -17.69 -17.32 3.13
CA GLU A 475 -19.14 -17.19 3.25
C GLU A 475 -19.87 -18.53 3.21
N LYS A 476 -20.97 -18.63 3.96
CA LYS A 476 -21.96 -19.73 3.88
C LYS A 476 -21.34 -21.12 4.01
N THR A 477 -20.41 -21.27 4.95
CA THR A 477 -19.71 -22.53 5.19
C THR A 477 -19.49 -22.73 6.68
N THR A 478 -19.13 -23.95 7.06
CA THR A 478 -18.91 -24.32 8.47
C THR A 478 -17.42 -24.42 8.78
N LEU A 479 -17.07 -24.20 10.04
CA LEU A 479 -15.68 -24.30 10.49
C LEU A 479 -14.99 -25.63 10.15
N PRO A 480 -15.63 -26.82 10.32
CA PRO A 480 -15.01 -28.10 9.97
C PRO A 480 -14.69 -28.24 8.48
N GLU A 481 -15.56 -27.74 7.59
CA GLU A 481 -15.35 -27.80 6.14
C GLU A 481 -14.11 -26.99 5.73
N VAL A 482 -14.01 -25.75 6.22
CA VAL A 482 -12.87 -24.87 5.93
C VAL A 482 -11.57 -25.45 6.49
N ILE A 483 -11.59 -25.98 7.72
CA ILE A 483 -10.41 -26.63 8.32
C ILE A 483 -9.97 -27.84 7.48
N ASN A 484 -10.92 -28.70 7.06
CA ASN A 484 -10.59 -29.87 6.27
C ASN A 484 -9.98 -29.48 4.91
N CYS A 485 -10.55 -28.48 4.24
CA CYS A 485 -10.01 -27.92 3.00
C CYS A 485 -8.56 -27.42 3.19
N LEU A 486 -8.32 -26.61 4.22
CA LEU A 486 -6.98 -26.07 4.50
C LEU A 486 -5.96 -27.16 4.88
N LYS A 487 -6.40 -28.23 5.55
CA LYS A 487 -5.56 -29.42 5.82
C LYS A 487 -5.17 -30.12 4.53
N THR A 488 -6.12 -30.39 3.64
CA THR A 488 -5.86 -30.99 2.32
C THR A 488 -4.84 -30.16 1.53
N ILE A 489 -5.01 -28.83 1.50
CA ILE A 489 -4.05 -27.91 0.86
C ILE A 489 -2.64 -28.06 1.45
N CYS A 490 -2.53 -28.17 2.77
CA CYS A 490 -1.24 -28.33 3.45
C CYS A 490 -0.57 -29.69 3.21
N GLU A 491 -1.36 -30.74 3.00
CA GLU A 491 -0.91 -32.10 2.71
C GLU A 491 -0.44 -32.25 1.27
N GLU A 492 -1.21 -31.75 0.31
CA GLU A 492 -0.85 -31.79 -1.11
C GLU A 492 0.40 -30.94 -1.40
N ASN A 493 0.48 -29.75 -0.80
CA ASN A 493 1.62 -28.82 -0.88
C ASN A 493 2.19 -28.64 -2.30
N SER A 494 1.31 -28.68 -3.31
CA SER A 494 1.65 -28.74 -4.73
C SER A 494 1.51 -27.38 -5.42
N MET A 495 0.68 -26.49 -4.88
CA MET A 495 0.42 -25.17 -5.46
C MET A 495 1.66 -24.28 -5.37
N THR A 496 1.93 -23.56 -6.45
CA THR A 496 2.95 -22.51 -6.52
C THR A 496 2.30 -21.12 -6.58
N ASN A 497 3.10 -20.07 -6.38
CA ASN A 497 2.67 -18.69 -6.59
C ASN A 497 2.10 -18.47 -8.01
N THR A 498 2.74 -19.10 -9.01
CA THR A 498 2.29 -19.06 -10.41
C THR A 498 0.95 -19.77 -10.57
N ASP A 499 0.76 -20.92 -9.91
CA ASP A 499 -0.51 -21.64 -9.98
C ASP A 499 -1.65 -20.80 -9.41
N LEU A 500 -1.45 -20.10 -8.29
CA LEU A 500 -2.47 -19.20 -7.74
C LEU A 500 -2.78 -18.02 -8.66
N ALA A 501 -1.79 -17.52 -9.40
CA ALA A 501 -1.97 -16.45 -10.37
C ALA A 501 -2.73 -16.88 -11.63
N MET A 502 -2.73 -18.17 -11.98
CA MET A 502 -3.49 -18.67 -13.13
C MET A 502 -5.00 -18.46 -12.93
N GLY A 503 -5.63 -17.82 -13.90
CA GLY A 503 -7.08 -17.52 -13.87
C GLY A 503 -7.44 -16.28 -13.06
N VAL A 504 -6.46 -15.58 -12.48
CA VAL A 504 -6.70 -14.26 -11.87
C VAL A 504 -6.99 -13.26 -12.98
N PRO A 505 -8.16 -12.59 -13.01
CA PRO A 505 -8.37 -11.47 -13.90
C PRO A 505 -7.44 -10.31 -13.52
N ASN A 506 -7.07 -9.50 -14.51
CA ASN A 506 -6.36 -8.22 -14.32
C ASN A 506 -4.95 -8.32 -13.70
N ILE A 507 -4.17 -9.33 -14.08
CA ILE A 507 -2.76 -9.47 -13.69
C ILE A 507 -1.79 -8.43 -14.31
N LYS A 508 -2.27 -7.55 -15.20
CA LYS A 508 -1.49 -6.49 -15.85
C LYS A 508 -1.47 -5.23 -15.01
N VAL A 509 -0.38 -5.00 -14.30
CA VAL A 509 -0.26 -3.90 -13.32
C VAL A 509 0.84 -2.91 -13.71
N GLU A 510 1.96 -3.40 -14.24
CA GLU A 510 3.06 -2.55 -14.67
C GLU A 510 2.87 -2.08 -16.12
N LYS A 511 3.60 -1.01 -16.49
CA LYS A 511 3.34 -0.23 -17.71
C LYS A 511 3.44 -1.04 -19.01
N TYR A 512 4.33 -2.01 -19.08
CA TYR A 512 4.62 -2.80 -20.27
C TYR A 512 4.10 -4.23 -20.18
N ASP A 513 3.19 -4.52 -19.24
CA ASP A 513 2.63 -5.85 -19.04
C ASP A 513 1.80 -6.32 -20.26
N ASP A 514 1.27 -5.39 -21.04
CA ASP A 514 0.59 -5.68 -22.31
C ASP A 514 1.51 -6.26 -23.39
N ALA A 515 2.82 -6.08 -23.25
CA ALA A 515 3.82 -6.56 -24.19
C ALA A 515 4.56 -7.81 -23.70
N LEU A 516 4.15 -8.37 -22.55
CA LEU A 516 4.73 -9.58 -21.99
C LEU A 516 3.98 -10.83 -22.48
N PRO A 517 4.68 -11.96 -22.69
CA PRO A 517 4.00 -13.23 -22.89
C PRO A 517 3.23 -13.61 -21.63
N GLU A 518 2.03 -14.18 -21.82
CA GLU A 518 1.09 -14.49 -20.72
C GLU A 518 1.73 -15.34 -19.61
N CYS A 519 2.58 -16.31 -19.95
CA CYS A 519 3.24 -17.16 -18.97
C CYS A 519 4.17 -16.38 -18.01
N LEU A 520 4.94 -15.41 -18.52
CA LEU A 520 5.81 -14.57 -17.68
C LEU A 520 5.02 -13.52 -16.90
N LEU A 521 3.91 -13.05 -17.47
CA LEU A 521 2.99 -12.15 -16.80
C LEU A 521 2.38 -12.82 -15.56
N ILE A 522 1.87 -14.05 -15.70
CA ILE A 522 1.32 -14.86 -14.60
C ILE A 522 2.39 -15.14 -13.54
N GLU A 523 3.59 -15.56 -13.95
CA GLU A 523 4.69 -15.86 -13.03
C GLU A 523 5.14 -14.61 -12.25
N GLY A 524 5.35 -13.49 -12.96
CA GLY A 524 5.76 -12.23 -12.38
C GLY A 524 4.72 -11.66 -11.40
N TYR A 525 3.44 -11.78 -11.76
CA TYR A 525 2.33 -11.40 -10.91
C TYR A 525 2.22 -12.30 -9.67
N GLY A 526 2.32 -13.62 -9.84
CA GLY A 526 2.26 -14.58 -8.75
C GLY A 526 3.32 -14.31 -7.69
N GLN A 527 4.56 -14.06 -8.10
CA GLN A 527 5.66 -13.72 -7.20
C GLN A 527 5.46 -12.38 -6.46
N ARG A 528 4.75 -11.43 -7.07
CA ARG A 528 4.44 -10.13 -6.46
C ARG A 528 3.36 -10.26 -5.38
N CYS A 529 2.30 -11.02 -5.65
CA CYS A 529 1.08 -10.99 -4.86
C CYS A 529 0.96 -12.13 -3.84
N PHE A 530 1.63 -13.26 -4.06
CA PHE A 530 1.47 -14.47 -3.26
C PHE A 530 2.77 -14.91 -2.58
N ASP A 531 2.61 -15.61 -1.46
CA ASP A 531 3.67 -16.28 -0.71
C ASP A 531 3.15 -17.62 -0.19
N VAL A 532 3.04 -18.59 -1.11
CA VAL A 532 2.53 -19.94 -0.81
C VAL A 532 3.36 -20.62 0.29
N LYS A 533 4.69 -20.44 0.25
CA LYS A 533 5.59 -21.07 1.22
C LYS A 533 5.27 -20.62 2.65
N ASN A 534 5.21 -19.31 2.90
CA ASN A 534 4.95 -18.80 4.25
C ASN A 534 3.48 -18.96 4.65
N ALA A 535 2.54 -18.93 3.71
CA ALA A 535 1.14 -19.26 3.98
C ALA A 535 0.97 -20.71 4.46
N ILE A 536 1.60 -21.69 3.82
CA ILE A 536 1.52 -23.10 4.24
C ILE A 536 2.22 -23.30 5.58
N LEU A 537 3.37 -22.66 5.83
CA LEU A 537 4.03 -22.69 7.14
C LEU A 537 3.13 -22.13 8.25
N TRP A 538 2.43 -21.04 7.97
CA TRP A 538 1.47 -20.46 8.90
C TRP A 538 0.29 -21.41 9.14
N LEU A 539 -0.32 -21.97 8.10
CA LEU A 539 -1.43 -22.91 8.21
C LEU A 539 -1.04 -24.15 9.02
N LYS A 540 0.12 -24.76 8.75
CA LYS A 540 0.62 -25.92 9.52
C LYS A 540 0.83 -25.63 11.01
N LYS A 541 1.09 -24.38 11.36
CA LYS A 541 1.29 -23.96 12.76
C LYS A 541 -0.04 -23.72 13.49
N TRP A 542 -1.07 -23.24 12.80
CA TRP A 542 -2.28 -22.70 13.43
C TRP A 542 -3.57 -23.45 13.10
N LEU A 543 -3.53 -24.42 12.19
CA LEU A 543 -4.65 -25.34 11.99
C LEU A 543 -4.73 -26.32 13.18
N PRO A 544 -5.95 -26.54 13.73
CA PRO A 544 -6.17 -27.43 14.87
C PRO A 544 -6.08 -28.92 14.54
#